data_AF-A0A8J7RBF6-F1
#
_entry.id   AF-A0A8J7RBF6-F1
#
_cell.length_a   1.000
_cell.length_b   1.000
_cell.length_c   1.000
_cell.angle_alpha   90.00
_cell.angle_beta   90.00
_cell.angle_gamma   90.00
#
_symmetry.space_group_name_H-M   'P 1'
#
loop_
_entity.id
_entity.type
_entity.pdbx_description
1 polymer ?
#
loop_
_entity_poly.entity_id
_entity_poly.type
_entity_poly.pdbx_seq_one_letter_code
_entity_poly.pdbx_strand_id
1 'polypeptide(L)'
;MREFRRAIAALKRNPSVEALEGEAGAWRIRDIVAQAIAASGRDPRATMRAFEGVKACYELECTRRLARLEDRSVLSLHRRRTPYADLYQDLTSIDDPDDIEVVLDAHDLACSMPGLVLWTGDGAHIVRNRERVLDLTELVDVRFLGDTNH
;
A
#
# COMPACT_ATOMS: atom_id res chain seq x y z
N MET A 1 2.06 -13.40 -2.59
CA MET A 1 1.31 -14.68 -2.41
C MET A 1 1.67 -15.72 -3.46
N ARG A 2 1.69 -15.35 -4.75
CA ARG A 2 2.07 -16.25 -5.85
C ARG A 2 3.48 -16.81 -5.67
N GLU A 3 4.40 -15.99 -5.18
CA GLU A 3 5.81 -16.31 -5.01
C GLU A 3 6.04 -17.30 -3.86
N PHE A 4 5.31 -17.19 -2.74
CA PHE A 4 5.35 -18.19 -1.66
C PHE A 4 4.75 -19.52 -2.09
N ARG A 5 3.62 -19.51 -2.82
CA ARG A 5 3.04 -20.74 -3.40
C ARG A 5 4.01 -21.39 -4.38
N ARG A 6 4.72 -20.59 -5.19
CA ARG A 6 5.76 -21.04 -6.11
C ARG A 6 6.94 -21.68 -5.36
N ALA A 7 7.41 -21.08 -4.26
CA ALA A 7 8.47 -21.65 -3.42
C ALA A 7 8.06 -23.01 -2.82
N ILE A 8 6.85 -23.10 -2.27
CA ILE A 8 6.30 -24.36 -1.71
C ILE A 8 6.18 -25.42 -2.81
N ALA A 9 5.66 -25.06 -3.99
CA ALA A 9 5.54 -25.98 -5.11
C ALA A 9 6.91 -26.46 -5.61
N ALA A 10 7.92 -25.59 -5.64
CA ALA A 10 9.29 -25.96 -6.00
C ALA A 10 9.88 -26.98 -5.01
N LEU A 11 9.73 -26.77 -3.71
CA LEU A 11 10.18 -27.72 -2.67
C LEU A 11 9.41 -29.05 -2.70
N LYS A 12 8.12 -29.04 -3.04
CA LYS A 12 7.32 -30.26 -3.24
C LYS A 12 7.79 -31.06 -4.46
N ARG A 13 8.18 -30.37 -5.53
CA ARG A 13 8.67 -30.99 -6.78
C ARG A 13 10.10 -31.52 -6.61
N ASN A 14 10.96 -30.75 -5.96
CA ASN A 14 12.35 -31.09 -5.69
C ASN A 14 12.73 -30.61 -4.27
N PRO A 15 12.89 -31.52 -3.29
CA PRO A 15 13.22 -31.18 -1.91
C PRO A 15 14.69 -30.73 -1.74
N SER A 16 15.13 -29.73 -2.49
CA SER A 16 16.47 -29.12 -2.39
C SER A 16 16.34 -27.62 -2.21
N VAL A 17 16.92 -27.11 -1.12
CA VAL A 17 16.94 -25.67 -0.84
C VAL A 17 17.93 -24.93 -1.73
N GLU A 18 19.02 -25.58 -2.17
CA GLU A 18 19.98 -25.03 -3.13
C GLU A 18 19.31 -24.79 -4.50
N ALA A 19 18.52 -25.76 -4.96
CA ALA A 19 17.74 -25.62 -6.18
C ALA A 19 16.71 -24.49 -6.06
N LEU A 20 16.05 -24.37 -4.90
CA LEU A 20 15.12 -23.27 -4.61
C LEU A 20 15.83 -21.90 -4.60
N GLU A 21 16.99 -21.78 -3.94
CA GLU A 21 17.78 -20.54 -3.90
C GLU A 21 18.17 -20.10 -5.31
N GLY A 22 18.64 -21.04 -6.15
CA GLY A 22 18.97 -20.79 -7.55
C GLY A 22 17.76 -20.31 -8.35
N GLU A 23 16.61 -20.99 -8.24
CA GLU A 23 15.37 -20.57 -8.90
C GLU A 23 14.88 -19.20 -8.41
N ALA A 24 15.04 -18.91 -7.12
CA ALA A 24 14.55 -17.70 -6.47
C ALA A 24 15.43 -16.46 -6.69
N GLY A 25 16.64 -16.60 -7.21
CA GLY A 25 17.57 -15.49 -7.43
C GLY A 25 17.00 -14.34 -8.28
N ALA A 26 16.10 -14.65 -9.21
CA ALA A 26 15.40 -13.68 -10.06
C ALA A 26 14.05 -13.19 -9.50
N TRP A 27 13.64 -13.66 -8.31
CA TRP A 27 12.33 -13.32 -7.75
C TRP A 27 12.40 -12.05 -6.90
N ARG A 28 11.29 -11.31 -6.88
CA ARG A 28 11.16 -10.11 -6.03
C ARG A 28 11.29 -10.40 -4.53
N ILE A 29 11.06 -11.65 -4.11
CA ILE A 29 11.13 -12.09 -2.71
C ILE A 29 12.42 -12.85 -2.37
N ARG A 30 13.48 -12.75 -3.19
CA ARG A 30 14.71 -13.54 -3.02
C ARG A 30 15.28 -13.46 -1.60
N ASP A 31 15.29 -12.27 -0.99
CA ASP A 31 15.87 -12.06 0.34
C ASP A 31 15.03 -12.73 1.43
N ILE A 32 13.69 -12.74 1.25
CA ILE A 32 12.76 -13.44 2.13
C ILE A 32 12.95 -14.97 2.00
N VAL A 33 13.17 -15.47 0.79
CA VAL A 33 13.45 -16.89 0.53
C VAL A 33 14.76 -17.30 1.21
N ALA A 34 15.83 -16.53 1.04
CA ALA A 34 17.12 -16.79 1.68
C ALA A 34 17.02 -16.77 3.22
N GLN A 35 16.30 -15.80 3.78
CA GLN A 35 16.06 -15.73 5.24
C GLN A 35 15.28 -16.95 5.75
N ALA A 36 14.23 -17.37 5.04
CA ALA A 36 13.45 -18.53 5.44
C ALA A 36 14.27 -19.83 5.42
N ILE A 37 15.14 -20.00 4.42
CA ILE A 37 16.06 -21.14 4.30
C ILE A 37 17.08 -21.15 5.44
N ALA A 38 17.69 -19.98 5.72
CA ALA A 38 18.65 -19.84 6.81
C ALA A 38 18.01 -20.12 8.17
N ALA A 39 16.83 -19.55 8.45
CA ALA A 39 16.09 -19.75 9.70
C ALA A 39 15.61 -21.20 9.89
N SER A 40 15.45 -21.94 8.80
CA SER A 40 15.02 -23.35 8.81
C SER A 40 16.18 -24.34 8.86
N GLY A 41 17.42 -23.87 9.08
CA GLY A 41 18.61 -24.71 9.10
C GLY A 41 18.87 -25.42 7.78
N ARG A 42 18.43 -24.83 6.66
CA ARG A 42 18.50 -25.41 5.30
C ARG A 42 17.74 -26.75 5.14
N ASP A 43 16.86 -27.12 6.07
CA ASP A 43 16.02 -28.31 5.91
C ASP A 43 14.84 -28.01 4.96
N PRO A 44 14.65 -28.77 3.86
CA PRO A 44 13.58 -28.53 2.89
C PRO A 44 12.17 -28.59 3.52
N ARG A 45 11.94 -29.49 4.47
CA ARG A 45 10.62 -29.65 5.11
C ARG A 45 10.32 -28.51 6.09
N ALA A 46 11.31 -28.09 6.88
CA ALA A 46 11.21 -26.95 7.78
C ALA A 46 11.05 -25.64 6.99
N THR A 47 11.80 -25.48 5.89
CA THR A 47 11.67 -24.33 4.97
C THR A 47 10.26 -24.26 4.38
N MET A 48 9.69 -25.39 3.96
CA MET A 48 8.31 -25.43 3.47
C MET A 48 7.31 -25.01 4.55
N ARG A 49 7.46 -25.51 5.80
CA ARG A 49 6.62 -25.10 6.93
C ARG A 49 6.76 -23.61 7.24
N ALA A 50 7.96 -23.05 7.14
CA ALA A 50 8.19 -21.62 7.32
C ALA A 50 7.42 -20.78 6.29
N PHE A 51 7.46 -21.17 5.00
CA PHE A 51 6.67 -20.50 3.97
C PHE A 51 5.15 -20.64 4.19
N GLU A 52 4.68 -21.80 4.65
CA GLU A 52 3.27 -22.00 5.00
C GLU A 52 2.85 -21.10 6.18
N GLY A 53 3.70 -20.96 7.20
CA GLY A 53 3.47 -20.05 8.33
C GLY A 53 3.43 -18.58 7.91
N VAL A 54 4.38 -18.13 7.09
CA VAL A 54 4.41 -16.75 6.55
C VAL A 54 3.17 -16.48 5.69
N LYS A 55 2.79 -17.44 4.84
CA LYS A 55 1.57 -17.37 4.02
C LYS A 55 0.33 -17.18 4.89
N ALA A 56 0.17 -18.00 5.93
CA ALA A 56 -0.98 -17.95 6.83
C ALA A 56 -1.05 -16.63 7.61
N CYS A 57 0.08 -16.14 8.12
CA CYS A 57 0.15 -14.84 8.80
C CYS A 57 -0.25 -13.70 7.87
N TYR A 58 0.27 -13.71 6.63
CA TYR A 58 -0.08 -12.69 5.63
C TYR A 58 -1.57 -12.72 5.27
N GLU A 59 -2.16 -13.90 5.07
CA GLU A 59 -3.59 -14.05 4.79
C GLU A 59 -4.44 -13.53 5.96
N LEU A 60 -4.06 -13.85 7.20
CA LEU A 60 -4.75 -13.34 8.38
C LEU A 60 -4.68 -11.81 8.47
N GLU A 61 -3.51 -11.22 8.25
CA GLU A 61 -3.34 -9.76 8.24
C GLU A 61 -4.15 -9.10 7.11
N CYS A 62 -4.22 -9.72 5.93
CA CYS A 62 -5.11 -9.26 4.86
C CYS A 62 -6.58 -9.29 5.28
N THR A 63 -7.04 -10.38 5.90
CA THR A 63 -8.41 -10.48 6.41
C THR A 63 -8.70 -9.42 7.47
N ARG A 64 -7.77 -9.19 8.41
CA ARG A 64 -7.92 -8.16 9.45
C ARG A 64 -8.00 -6.75 8.85
N ARG A 65 -7.14 -6.45 7.87
CA ARG A 65 -7.16 -5.16 7.16
C ARG A 65 -8.45 -4.98 6.38
N LEU A 66 -8.92 -6.02 5.67
CA LEU A 66 -10.18 -5.98 4.94
C LEU A 66 -11.36 -5.74 5.89
N ALA A 67 -11.46 -6.49 6.99
CA ALA A 67 -12.52 -6.31 7.98
C ALA A 67 -12.53 -4.87 8.55
N ARG A 68 -11.37 -4.26 8.72
CA ARG A 68 -11.25 -2.85 9.14
C ARG A 68 -11.70 -1.86 8.07
N LEU A 69 -11.52 -2.17 6.79
CA LEU A 69 -12.03 -1.35 5.68
C LEU A 69 -13.54 -1.51 5.48
N GLU A 70 -14.10 -2.68 5.83
CA GLU A 70 -15.55 -2.93 5.79
C GLU A 70 -16.30 -2.28 6.96
N ASP A 71 -15.58 -1.94 8.04
CA ASP A 71 -16.12 -1.18 9.16
C ASP A 71 -16.37 0.29 8.78
N ARG A 72 -17.65 0.64 8.64
CA ARG A 72 -18.09 2.00 8.28
C ARG A 72 -17.75 3.06 9.33
N SER A 73 -17.47 2.66 10.57
CA SER A 73 -16.98 3.58 11.60
C SER A 73 -15.52 3.98 11.39
N VAL A 74 -14.78 3.17 10.62
CA VAL A 74 -13.36 3.40 10.29
C VAL A 74 -13.21 3.98 8.88
N LEU A 75 -14.00 3.51 7.92
CA LEU A 75 -13.99 3.97 6.53
C LEU A 75 -15.36 4.54 6.14
N SER A 76 -15.39 5.83 5.79
CA SER A 76 -16.57 6.48 5.22
C SER A 76 -16.27 6.91 3.80
N LEU A 77 -17.23 6.69 2.90
CA LEU A 77 -17.15 7.17 1.52
C LEU A 77 -17.71 8.60 1.48
N HIS A 78 -16.85 9.54 1.12
CA HIS A 78 -17.27 10.90 0.82
C HIS A 78 -17.75 10.97 -0.64
N ARG A 79 -18.87 11.64 -0.88
CA ARG A 79 -19.30 12.02 -2.21
C ARG A 79 -19.34 13.53 -2.27
N ARG A 80 -18.46 14.10 -3.08
CA ARG A 80 -18.36 15.53 -3.29
C ARG A 80 -19.69 16.11 -3.76
N ARG A 81 -20.06 17.27 -3.21
CA ARG A 81 -21.35 17.93 -3.41
C ARG A 81 -21.25 19.04 -4.45
N THR A 82 -20.11 19.71 -4.51
CA THR A 82 -19.85 20.82 -5.43
C THR A 82 -18.77 20.43 -6.46
N PRO A 83 -18.91 20.77 -7.74
CA PRO A 83 -17.94 20.38 -8.76
C PRO A 83 -16.60 21.13 -8.67
N TYR A 84 -16.58 22.35 -8.11
CA TYR A 84 -15.39 23.21 -7.96
C TYR A 84 -14.58 23.43 -9.24
N ALA A 85 -15.25 23.83 -10.33
CA ALA A 85 -14.62 24.01 -11.64
C ALA A 85 -13.48 25.05 -11.63
N ASP A 86 -13.62 26.15 -10.88
CA ASP A 86 -12.58 27.18 -10.79
C ASP A 86 -11.33 26.65 -10.07
N LEU A 87 -11.54 25.96 -8.94
CA LEU A 87 -10.48 25.32 -8.17
C LEU A 87 -9.76 24.24 -8.99
N TYR A 88 -10.50 23.48 -9.80
CA TYR A 88 -9.92 22.51 -10.73
C TYR A 88 -8.93 23.19 -11.69
N GLN A 89 -9.31 24.32 -12.29
CA GLN A 89 -8.41 25.06 -13.19
C GLN A 89 -7.16 25.56 -12.46
N ASP A 90 -7.31 26.03 -11.23
CA ASP A 90 -6.21 26.52 -10.41
C ASP A 90 -5.23 25.42 -9.94
N LEU A 91 -5.67 24.16 -9.98
CA LEU A 91 -4.90 22.95 -9.60
C LEU A 91 -4.26 22.22 -10.79
N THR A 92 -4.35 22.75 -12.01
CA THR A 92 -3.78 22.14 -13.23
C THR A 92 -2.26 21.98 -13.24
N SER A 93 -1.55 22.43 -12.21
CA SER A 93 -0.14 22.09 -11.96
C SER A 93 0.07 20.65 -11.46
N ILE A 94 -1.00 19.96 -11.09
CA ILE A 94 -1.04 18.52 -10.86
C ILE A 94 -1.29 17.88 -12.24
N ASP A 95 -0.31 17.14 -12.74
CA ASP A 95 -0.33 16.62 -14.12
C ASP A 95 -1.41 15.53 -14.35
N ASP A 96 -1.81 14.82 -13.30
CA ASP A 96 -2.83 13.77 -13.36
C ASP A 96 -4.22 14.32 -12.96
N PRO A 97 -5.19 14.33 -13.89
CA PRO A 97 -6.56 14.74 -13.60
C PRO A 97 -7.22 13.98 -12.45
N ASP A 98 -6.91 12.69 -12.28
CA ASP A 98 -7.51 11.87 -11.22
C ASP A 98 -6.99 12.31 -9.83
N ASP A 99 -5.75 12.78 -9.76
CA ASP A 99 -5.17 13.33 -8.52
C ASP A 99 -5.79 14.69 -8.16
N ILE A 100 -6.17 15.51 -9.15
CA ILE A 100 -6.95 16.74 -8.91
C ILE A 100 -8.31 16.38 -8.30
N GLU A 101 -9.00 15.36 -8.83
CA GLU A 101 -10.30 14.91 -8.31
C GLU A 101 -10.20 14.49 -6.83
N VAL A 102 -9.13 13.80 -6.44
CA VAL A 102 -8.86 13.45 -5.03
C VAL A 102 -8.73 14.70 -4.15
N VAL A 103 -7.99 15.71 -4.62
CA VAL A 103 -7.83 16.97 -3.89
C VAL A 103 -9.17 17.71 -3.74
N LEU A 104 -10.00 17.73 -4.78
CA LEU A 104 -11.32 18.37 -4.74
C LEU A 104 -12.29 17.64 -3.78
N ASP A 105 -12.27 16.31 -3.76
CA ASP A 105 -13.06 15.53 -2.80
C ASP A 105 -12.62 15.80 -1.35
N ALA A 106 -11.31 15.91 -1.12
CA ALA A 106 -10.76 16.26 0.17
C ALA A 106 -11.14 17.70 0.59
N HIS A 107 -11.11 18.64 -0.36
CA HIS A 107 -11.55 20.02 -0.14
C HIS A 107 -13.03 20.11 0.26
N ASP A 108 -13.94 19.43 -0.45
CA ASP A 108 -15.38 19.43 -0.11
C ASP A 108 -15.63 18.88 1.30
N LEU A 109 -14.90 17.83 1.67
CA LEU A 109 -14.96 17.28 3.01
C LEU A 109 -14.43 18.28 4.04
N ALA A 110 -13.30 18.93 3.77
CA ALA A 110 -12.67 19.92 4.64
C ALA A 110 -13.58 21.13 4.92
N CYS A 111 -14.39 21.56 3.94
CA CYS A 111 -15.42 22.60 4.12
C CYS A 111 -16.42 22.27 5.25
N SER A 112 -16.62 20.99 5.56
CA SER A 112 -17.52 20.52 6.62
C SER A 112 -16.81 19.93 7.84
N MET A 113 -15.49 19.73 7.76
CA MET A 113 -14.67 19.12 8.80
C MET A 113 -13.40 19.96 9.00
N PRO A 114 -13.45 20.98 9.88
CA PRO A 114 -12.29 21.79 10.18
C PRO A 114 -11.13 20.94 10.70
N GLY A 115 -9.90 21.23 10.25
CA GLY A 115 -8.73 20.46 10.68
C GLY A 115 -8.47 19.19 9.86
N LEU A 116 -9.08 19.05 8.68
CA LEU A 116 -8.83 17.90 7.81
C LEU A 116 -7.39 17.90 7.27
N VAL A 117 -6.72 16.75 7.42
CA VAL A 117 -5.39 16.47 6.85
C VAL A 117 -5.54 15.40 5.78
N LEU A 118 -5.06 15.67 4.56
CA LEU A 118 -5.02 14.70 3.48
C LEU A 118 -3.77 13.82 3.60
N TRP A 119 -3.96 12.54 3.88
CA TRP A 119 -2.88 11.54 3.79
C TRP A 119 -2.94 10.83 2.44
N THR A 120 -1.87 10.93 1.64
CA THR A 120 -1.82 10.34 0.29
C THR A 120 -0.58 9.47 0.10
N GLY A 121 -0.73 8.43 -0.72
CA GLY A 121 0.38 7.62 -1.23
C GLY A 121 0.99 8.17 -2.52
N ASP A 122 0.44 9.25 -3.06
CA ASP A 122 0.99 9.92 -4.23
C ASP A 122 2.01 11.00 -3.83
N GLY A 123 3.28 10.60 -3.91
CA GLY A 123 4.41 11.50 -3.71
C GLY A 123 4.73 12.38 -4.93
N ALA A 124 4.27 11.98 -6.13
CA ALA A 124 4.75 12.54 -7.39
C ALA A 124 3.94 13.75 -7.85
N HIS A 125 2.63 13.75 -7.64
CA HIS A 125 1.76 14.82 -8.12
C HIS A 125 1.14 15.62 -6.97
N ILE A 126 0.46 14.99 -6.01
CA ILE A 126 -0.21 15.67 -4.89
C ILE A 126 0.82 16.24 -3.90
N VAL A 127 1.67 15.41 -3.30
CA VAL A 127 2.64 15.87 -2.28
C VAL A 127 3.64 16.87 -2.87
N ARG A 128 4.07 16.66 -4.12
CA ARG A 128 4.94 17.59 -4.82
C ARG A 128 4.34 18.98 -4.97
N ASN A 129 3.01 19.08 -5.12
CA ASN A 129 2.27 20.33 -5.24
C ASN A 129 1.65 20.80 -3.91
N ARG A 130 2.13 20.29 -2.76
CA ARG A 130 1.55 20.52 -1.42
C ARG A 130 1.24 21.98 -1.11
N GLU A 131 2.18 22.90 -1.33
CA GLU A 131 1.96 24.33 -1.02
C GLU A 131 0.78 24.90 -1.80
N ARG A 132 0.75 24.64 -3.12
CA ARG A 132 -0.35 25.08 -3.98
C ARG A 132 -1.70 24.49 -3.58
N VAL A 133 -1.72 23.21 -3.19
CA VAL A 133 -2.92 22.54 -2.69
C VAL A 133 -3.42 23.22 -1.40
N LEU A 134 -2.52 23.52 -0.46
CA LEU A 134 -2.89 24.16 0.80
C LEU A 134 -3.36 25.61 0.62
N ASP A 135 -2.75 26.36 -0.30
CA ASP A 135 -3.15 27.74 -0.58
C ASP A 135 -4.55 27.85 -1.20
N LEU A 136 -4.98 26.80 -1.89
CA LEU A 136 -6.23 26.78 -2.67
C LEU A 136 -7.38 26.06 -1.97
N THR A 137 -7.11 25.27 -0.93
CA THR A 137 -8.11 24.39 -0.32
C THR A 137 -8.29 24.63 1.16
N GLU A 138 -9.38 24.12 1.74
CA GLU A 138 -9.64 24.17 3.18
C GLU A 138 -8.84 23.12 3.99
N LEU A 139 -7.92 22.40 3.34
CA LEU A 139 -7.06 21.42 4.00
C LEU A 139 -6.06 22.14 4.91
N VAL A 140 -5.86 21.62 6.12
CA VAL A 140 -4.84 22.19 7.02
C VAL A 140 -3.44 21.63 6.77
N ASP A 141 -3.37 20.45 6.15
CA ASP A 141 -2.11 19.79 5.84
C ASP A 141 -2.29 18.69 4.77
N VAL A 142 -1.21 18.38 4.05
CA VAL A 142 -1.10 17.25 3.11
C VAL A 142 0.15 16.46 3.49
N ARG A 143 0.00 15.15 3.71
CA ARG A 143 1.06 14.27 4.21
C ARG A 143 1.24 13.04 3.35
N PHE A 144 2.49 12.63 3.17
CA PHE A 144 2.84 11.42 2.46
C PHE A 144 2.78 10.20 3.38
N LEU A 145 2.11 9.14 2.94
CA LEU A 145 2.03 7.89 3.71
C LEU A 145 3.42 7.26 3.93
N GLY A 146 4.38 7.48 3.03
CA GLY A 146 5.74 6.97 3.17
C GLY A 146 6.53 7.58 4.34
N ASP A 147 6.13 8.75 4.84
CA ASP A 147 6.80 9.44 5.96
C ASP A 147 6.43 8.85 7.33
N THR A 148 5.45 7.94 7.39
CA THR A 148 4.98 7.33 8.65
C THR A 148 5.89 6.21 9.20
N ASN A 149 7.05 5.98 8.59
CA ASN A 149 8.03 4.96 9.01
C ASN A 149 9.05 5.47 10.04
N HIS A 150 8.59 6.16 11.09
CA HIS A 150 9.42 6.59 12.23
C HIS A 150 8.82 6.13 13.56
#